data_AF-A0A952UYR9-F1
#
_entry.id   AF-A0A952UYR9-F1
#
_cell.length_a   1.000
_cell.length_b   1.000
_cell.length_c   1.000
_cell.angle_alpha   90.00
_cell.angle_beta   90.00
_cell.angle_gamma   90.00
#
_symmetry.space_group_name_H-M   'P 1'
#
loop_
_entity.id
_entity.type
_entity.pdbx_description
1 polymer ?
#
loop_
_entity_poly.entity_id
_entity_poly.type
_entity_poly.pdbx_seq_one_letter_code
_entity_poly.pdbx_strand_id
1 'polypeptide(L)'
;MRRLATGLVCASALGVLAVFGAACAAGGTLDNEPPPDVAVAPTEPGVKLPPKSSSSSSGEPGGEDDDDDLGGPTGDGGPTSKPDGGGTNPGLDAGPPPPPAPVAGDPCPTLDELRSASCGFCGTKKTICEKTRDGSLKWAPYSACEGQPADAVCAAGSVEPEPCGNCGTRVRTCSNACKWVVGACTVPPAAECAPATLDLTNAGCPEDQYGKYVYRVRSCRSDCSFNPYSSCISPPAALEIGQTLNTVSSTVAILAGSLARASGTTCPLTAAFGEGRAYAYTQIRNPLSMDATVSIYNSEAPGGAKIKTNLVAYEGDEAPSTADARKQCVRASTSFNQSITGGPGFAIMETTRRVTIKAGGSIMLYTSAVDANVSGSVKVNVKTEILAVPASTP
;
A
#
# COMPACT_ATOMS: atom_id res chain seq x y z
N MET A 1 -8.40 56.54 -17.61
CA MET A 1 -7.83 56.90 -16.29
C MET A 1 -6.56 56.10 -16.08
N ARG A 2 -5.41 56.79 -16.07
CA ARG A 2 -4.05 56.22 -15.94
C ARG A 2 -3.62 56.25 -14.48
N ARG A 3 -3.08 55.15 -13.93
CA ARG A 3 -2.16 55.13 -12.77
C ARG A 3 -1.23 53.91 -12.92
N LEU A 4 -0.02 54.11 -13.46
CA LEU A 4 1.26 54.37 -12.77
C LEU A 4 1.80 53.17 -11.98
N ALA A 5 2.68 52.44 -12.64
CA ALA A 5 3.69 51.56 -12.07
C ALA A 5 4.86 52.39 -11.54
N THR A 6 5.42 52.02 -10.39
CA THR A 6 6.74 52.51 -9.96
C THR A 6 7.48 51.35 -9.28
N GLY A 7 8.57 50.92 -9.92
CA GLY A 7 9.51 49.94 -9.37
C GLY A 7 10.51 50.59 -8.41
N LEU A 8 11.03 49.80 -7.48
CA LEU A 8 12.16 50.17 -6.64
C LEU A 8 13.31 49.20 -6.91
N VAL A 9 14.39 49.75 -7.46
CA VAL A 9 15.69 49.13 -7.66
C VAL A 9 16.53 49.45 -6.43
N CYS A 10 17.07 48.45 -5.74
CA CYS A 10 18.17 48.63 -4.80
C CYS A 10 19.35 47.77 -5.25
N ALA A 11 20.39 48.45 -5.73
CA ALA A 11 21.72 47.92 -5.95
C ALA A 11 22.66 48.55 -4.92
N SER A 12 23.44 47.71 -4.22
CA SER A 12 24.64 48.08 -3.47
C SER A 12 25.45 46.80 -3.30
N ALA A 13 26.53 46.59 -4.05
CA ALA A 13 27.87 47.15 -3.90
C ALA A 13 28.78 46.23 -3.08
N LEU A 14 29.71 45.63 -3.84
CA LEU A 14 31.04 45.09 -3.51
C LEU A 14 31.67 45.54 -2.18
N GLY A 15 32.24 44.56 -1.46
CA GLY A 15 33.27 44.76 -0.44
C GLY A 15 34.19 43.54 -0.37
N VAL A 16 35.41 43.68 -0.89
CA VAL A 16 36.54 42.74 -0.81
C VAL A 16 37.50 43.26 0.28
N LEU A 17 37.98 42.39 1.18
CA LEU A 17 39.33 42.31 1.80
C LEU A 17 39.23 41.32 2.99
N ALA A 18 39.90 40.16 3.00
CA ALA A 18 41.33 39.87 3.21
C ALA A 18 41.75 39.63 4.69
N VAL A 19 42.05 38.36 4.97
CA VAL A 19 43.19 37.77 5.72
C VAL A 19 43.67 38.44 7.03
N PHE A 20 43.65 37.69 8.15
CA PHE A 20 44.80 37.27 9.01
C PHE A 20 44.36 36.79 10.41
N GLY A 21 45.10 35.82 10.97
CA GLY A 21 45.15 35.50 12.42
C GLY A 21 44.64 34.10 12.78
N ALA A 22 45.46 33.05 12.77
CA ALA A 22 46.47 32.67 13.78
C ALA A 22 45.89 32.11 15.09
N ALA A 23 46.10 30.79 15.24
CA ALA A 23 46.46 30.03 16.45
C ALA A 23 45.78 30.34 17.80
N CYS A 24 45.13 29.31 18.37
CA CYS A 24 45.36 28.89 19.75
C CYS A 24 45.25 27.36 19.81
N ALA A 25 46.41 26.71 19.97
CA ALA A 25 46.53 25.38 20.54
C ALA A 25 46.37 25.51 22.06
N ALA A 26 45.50 24.70 22.67
CA ALA A 26 45.50 24.45 24.09
C ALA A 26 45.41 22.94 24.28
N GLY A 27 46.53 22.36 24.70
CA GLY A 27 46.61 20.99 25.15
C GLY A 27 45.87 20.82 26.47
N GLY A 28 45.20 19.68 26.60
CA GLY A 28 44.67 19.16 27.85
C GLY A 28 44.98 17.67 27.90
N THR A 29 46.16 17.34 28.41
CA THR A 29 46.54 16.01 28.89
C THR A 29 45.98 15.84 30.30
N LEU A 30 45.03 14.94 30.52
CA LEU A 30 44.74 14.37 31.83
C LEU A 30 44.34 12.89 31.64
N ASP A 31 45.25 12.04 32.11
CA ASP A 31 45.03 10.83 32.90
C ASP A 31 44.26 9.65 32.27
N ASN A 32 45.05 8.83 31.55
CA ASN A 32 44.81 7.40 31.41
C ASN A 32 45.15 6.71 32.74
N GLU A 33 44.12 6.38 33.53
CA GLU A 33 44.24 5.50 34.69
C GLU A 33 43.86 4.06 34.27
N PRO A 34 44.79 3.08 34.30
CA PRO A 34 44.46 1.70 34.00
C PRO A 34 43.77 1.02 35.20
N PRO A 35 42.74 0.18 34.99
CA PRO A 35 42.17 -0.61 36.07
C PRO A 35 43.19 -1.66 36.58
N PRO A 36 43.18 -1.97 37.88
CA PRO A 36 44.13 -2.91 38.47
C PRO A 36 43.88 -4.35 38.07
N ASP A 37 44.99 -5.05 37.81
CA ASP A 37 45.13 -6.50 37.74
C ASP A 37 44.54 -7.18 38.97
N VAL A 38 43.62 -8.13 38.76
CA VAL A 38 43.26 -9.13 39.76
C VAL A 38 43.30 -10.53 39.17
N ALA A 39 44.38 -11.22 39.57
CA ALA A 39 44.51 -12.64 39.87
C ALA A 39 44.09 -13.70 38.82
N VAL A 40 45.12 -14.25 38.18
CA VAL A 40 45.15 -15.60 37.59
C VAL A 40 45.43 -16.65 38.67
N ALA A 41 44.70 -17.78 38.61
CA ALA A 41 45.13 -19.19 38.81
C ALA A 41 44.15 -20.04 39.66
N PRO A 42 44.09 -21.39 39.52
CA PRO A 42 44.82 -22.27 38.60
C PRO A 42 43.94 -23.21 37.75
N THR A 43 44.54 -23.68 36.66
CA THR A 43 44.09 -24.80 35.81
C THR A 43 44.58 -26.14 36.39
N GLU A 44 43.83 -27.22 36.07
CA GLU A 44 44.24 -28.63 35.81
C GLU A 44 43.56 -29.71 36.68
N PRO A 45 43.47 -31.00 36.23
CA PRO A 45 43.71 -31.58 34.90
C PRO A 45 42.54 -32.44 34.37
N GLY A 46 42.65 -32.84 33.11
CA GLY A 46 41.64 -33.62 32.39
C GLY A 46 41.60 -35.12 32.69
N VAL A 47 40.56 -35.77 32.15
CA VAL A 47 40.47 -37.22 31.97
C VAL A 47 39.91 -37.50 30.58
N LYS A 48 40.56 -38.44 29.89
CA LYS A 48 40.41 -38.81 28.48
C LYS A 48 40.02 -40.30 28.39
N LEU A 49 38.84 -40.57 27.80
CA LEU A 49 38.41 -41.78 27.03
C LEU A 49 38.38 -43.16 27.77
N PRO A 50 37.70 -44.25 27.30
CA PRO A 50 37.40 -44.65 25.89
C PRO A 50 36.02 -45.37 25.64
N PRO A 51 35.74 -45.97 24.44
CA PRO A 51 34.40 -46.23 23.87
C PRO A 51 33.91 -47.69 23.97
N LYS A 52 32.64 -47.93 23.57
CA LYS A 52 32.03 -49.21 23.10
C LYS A 52 30.61 -48.89 22.57
N SER A 53 30.22 -49.00 21.29
CA SER A 53 30.07 -50.12 20.34
C SER A 53 28.81 -51.00 20.52
N SER A 54 28.10 -51.21 19.39
CA SER A 54 27.06 -52.23 19.03
C SER A 54 25.72 -52.17 19.81
N SER A 55 24.52 -52.31 19.24
CA SER A 55 23.98 -53.30 18.27
C SER A 55 22.57 -52.83 17.80
N SER A 56 22.26 -52.63 16.50
CA SER A 56 21.63 -53.56 15.54
C SER A 56 20.24 -54.14 15.89
N SER A 57 19.20 -53.80 15.10
CA SER A 57 18.18 -54.68 14.48
C SER A 57 17.07 -53.79 13.85
N SER A 58 16.86 -53.70 12.53
CA SER A 58 16.33 -54.68 11.57
C SER A 58 14.87 -55.07 11.83
N GLY A 59 13.97 -54.77 10.88
CA GLY A 59 12.63 -55.39 10.79
C GLY A 59 11.55 -54.50 10.15
N GLU A 60 11.36 -54.62 8.83
CA GLU A 60 10.13 -54.25 8.09
C GLU A 60 9.00 -55.30 8.33
N PRO A 61 7.97 -55.47 7.46
CA PRO A 61 6.64 -54.83 7.50
C PRO A 61 5.50 -55.89 7.55
N GLY A 62 4.23 -55.46 7.46
CA GLY A 62 3.13 -56.32 6.99
C GLY A 62 1.93 -56.42 7.92
N GLY A 63 0.73 -56.31 7.33
CA GLY A 63 -0.56 -56.48 8.00
C GLY A 63 -1.69 -56.03 7.10
N GLU A 64 -1.99 -56.85 6.10
CA GLU A 64 -3.16 -56.82 5.23
C GLU A 64 -4.39 -57.49 5.90
N ASP A 65 -5.57 -57.08 5.42
CA ASP A 65 -6.81 -57.84 5.21
C ASP A 65 -7.89 -58.11 6.29
N ASP A 66 -9.10 -58.19 5.73
CA ASP A 66 -10.35 -58.85 6.13
C ASP A 66 -11.49 -58.03 6.79
N ASP A 67 -12.33 -57.49 5.90
CA ASP A 67 -13.69 -57.98 5.54
C ASP A 67 -14.80 -58.27 6.58
N ASP A 68 -16.02 -58.14 6.04
CA ASP A 68 -17.37 -58.59 6.44
C ASP A 68 -18.21 -57.67 7.37
N ASP A 69 -19.29 -56.99 6.95
CA ASP A 69 -20.52 -57.31 6.18
C ASP A 69 -21.77 -57.32 7.11
N LEU A 70 -22.91 -56.96 6.50
CA LEU A 70 -24.31 -57.19 6.87
C LEU A 70 -25.13 -56.04 7.52
N GLY A 71 -26.03 -55.47 6.70
CA GLY A 71 -27.43 -55.25 7.12
C GLY A 71 -28.17 -54.01 6.58
N GLY A 72 -28.92 -54.16 5.48
CA GLY A 72 -29.99 -53.22 5.06
C GLY A 72 -31.27 -53.30 5.94
N PRO A 73 -32.45 -52.74 5.56
CA PRO A 73 -32.90 -52.44 4.18
C PRO A 73 -33.77 -51.15 3.96
N THR A 74 -34.08 -50.91 2.67
CA THR A 74 -35.28 -50.26 2.07
C THR A 74 -35.63 -48.79 2.35
N GLY A 75 -35.72 -48.01 1.26
CA GLY A 75 -36.40 -46.71 1.20
C GLY A 75 -36.50 -46.19 -0.24
N ASP A 76 -37.70 -46.21 -0.79
CA ASP A 76 -38.07 -45.88 -2.17
C ASP A 76 -37.87 -44.40 -2.57
N GLY A 77 -37.60 -44.21 -3.88
CA GLY A 77 -38.31 -43.23 -4.73
C GLY A 77 -38.00 -41.73 -4.59
N GLY A 78 -37.16 -41.22 -5.49
CA GLY A 78 -37.11 -39.78 -5.82
C GLY A 78 -36.39 -39.53 -7.15
N PRO A 79 -36.98 -38.83 -8.13
CA PRO A 79 -36.35 -38.61 -9.42
C PRO A 79 -35.20 -37.61 -9.30
N THR A 80 -34.10 -37.95 -9.96
CA THR A 80 -32.86 -37.18 -10.03
C THR A 80 -33.09 -35.85 -10.75
N SER A 81 -32.94 -34.75 -10.01
CA SER A 81 -32.73 -33.43 -10.61
C SER A 81 -31.29 -33.37 -11.11
N LYS A 82 -31.14 -33.32 -12.43
CA LYS A 82 -29.89 -33.02 -13.14
C LYS A 82 -29.29 -31.71 -12.60
N PRO A 83 -27.96 -31.62 -12.43
CA PRO A 83 -27.33 -30.32 -12.24
C PRO A 83 -27.33 -29.58 -13.58
N ASP A 84 -28.03 -28.44 -13.64
CA ASP A 84 -27.98 -27.54 -14.78
C ASP A 84 -26.57 -26.98 -14.91
N GLY A 85 -25.82 -27.57 -15.85
CA GLY A 85 -24.56 -27.02 -16.33
C GLY A 85 -24.84 -25.65 -16.96
N GLY A 86 -24.36 -24.61 -16.30
CA GLY A 86 -24.33 -23.24 -16.80
C GLY A 86 -23.45 -23.14 -18.04
N GLY A 87 -24.03 -23.48 -19.19
CA GLY A 87 -23.49 -23.12 -20.48
C GLY A 87 -23.61 -21.62 -20.68
N THR A 88 -22.49 -20.91 -20.62
CA THR A 88 -22.37 -19.55 -21.13
C THR A 88 -22.63 -19.58 -22.64
N ASN A 89 -23.87 -19.36 -23.06
CA ASN A 89 -24.21 -19.14 -24.47
C ASN A 89 -23.62 -17.78 -24.89
N PRO A 90 -22.59 -17.73 -25.76
CA PRO A 90 -22.04 -16.49 -26.29
C PRO A 90 -22.85 -16.09 -27.53
N GLY A 91 -24.14 -15.81 -27.32
CA GLY A 91 -25.08 -15.66 -28.42
C GLY A 91 -26.45 -15.15 -28.01
N LEU A 92 -26.54 -14.35 -26.94
CA LEU A 92 -27.69 -13.46 -26.80
C LEU A 92 -27.61 -12.46 -27.94
N ASP A 93 -28.37 -12.76 -28.99
CA ASP A 93 -28.69 -11.90 -30.12
C ASP A 93 -29.07 -10.52 -29.54
N ALA A 94 -28.10 -9.61 -29.53
CA ALA A 94 -28.34 -8.21 -29.28
C ALA A 94 -29.23 -7.78 -30.43
N GLY A 95 -30.54 -7.81 -30.20
CA GLY A 95 -31.55 -7.61 -31.22
C GLY A 95 -31.23 -6.39 -32.09
N PRO A 96 -31.82 -6.32 -33.30
CA PRO A 96 -31.44 -5.35 -34.31
C PRO A 96 -31.26 -3.96 -33.69
N PRO A 97 -30.14 -3.28 -34.00
CA PRO A 97 -29.79 -2.02 -33.35
C PRO A 97 -30.99 -1.08 -33.43
N PRO A 98 -31.35 -0.38 -32.33
CA PRO A 98 -32.49 0.49 -32.32
C PRO A 98 -32.37 1.49 -33.48
N PRO A 99 -33.48 1.78 -34.19
CA PRO A 99 -33.45 2.67 -35.33
C PRO A 99 -32.81 4.01 -34.95
N PRO A 100 -32.07 4.66 -35.87
CA PRO A 100 -31.42 5.93 -35.61
C PRO A 100 -32.39 6.94 -34.97
N ALA A 101 -31.91 7.70 -34.00
CA ALA A 101 -32.72 8.73 -33.35
C ALA A 101 -33.19 9.75 -34.40
N PRO A 102 -34.49 10.09 -34.46
CA PRO A 102 -35.01 11.04 -35.44
C PRO A 102 -34.36 12.42 -35.30
N VAL A 103 -34.09 13.09 -36.43
CA VAL A 103 -33.54 14.45 -36.42
C VAL A 103 -34.68 15.46 -36.43
N ALA A 104 -34.55 16.54 -35.65
CA ALA A 104 -35.57 17.59 -35.61
C ALA A 104 -35.77 18.20 -37.01
N GLY A 105 -37.02 18.29 -37.45
CA GLY A 105 -37.40 18.74 -38.80
C GLY A 105 -37.56 17.63 -39.83
N ASP A 106 -37.12 16.40 -39.56
CA ASP A 106 -37.37 15.25 -40.43
C ASP A 106 -38.86 14.87 -40.45
N PRO A 107 -39.37 14.33 -41.59
CA PRO A 107 -40.74 13.87 -41.66
C PRO A 107 -41.00 12.71 -40.68
N CYS A 108 -42.18 12.72 -40.07
CA CYS A 108 -42.62 11.68 -39.15
C CYS A 108 -43.96 11.06 -39.61
N PRO A 109 -44.19 9.76 -39.35
CA PRO A 109 -45.29 9.03 -39.99
C PRO A 109 -46.64 9.25 -39.29
N THR A 110 -46.63 9.52 -37.98
CA THR A 110 -47.85 9.56 -37.17
C THR A 110 -47.87 10.81 -36.29
N LEU A 111 -48.89 11.65 -36.45
CA LEU A 111 -49.10 12.83 -35.59
C LEU A 111 -49.16 12.41 -34.12
N ASP A 112 -48.55 13.20 -33.24
CA ASP A 112 -48.44 12.99 -31.79
C ASP A 112 -47.65 11.74 -31.37
N GLU A 113 -46.92 11.09 -32.28
CA GLU A 113 -45.98 10.02 -31.93
C GLU A 113 -44.87 10.58 -31.04
N LEU A 114 -44.64 9.95 -29.89
CA LEU A 114 -43.53 10.27 -28.99
C LEU A 114 -42.37 9.31 -29.24
N ARG A 115 -41.17 9.87 -29.39
CA ARG A 115 -39.91 9.10 -29.44
C ARG A 115 -38.99 9.53 -28.32
N SER A 116 -38.40 8.54 -27.65
CA SER A 116 -37.37 8.75 -26.64
C SER A 116 -36.00 8.42 -27.23
N ALA A 117 -35.00 9.23 -26.91
CA ALA A 117 -33.61 8.96 -27.19
C ALA A 117 -32.78 9.10 -25.91
N SER A 118 -31.69 8.34 -25.80
CA SER A 118 -30.71 8.54 -24.73
C SER A 118 -30.00 9.88 -24.90
N CYS A 119 -29.59 10.48 -23.78
CA CYS A 119 -28.77 11.67 -23.74
C CYS A 119 -27.85 11.64 -22.52
N GLY A 120 -26.66 12.25 -22.67
CA GLY A 120 -25.64 12.22 -21.62
C GLY A 120 -25.26 10.79 -21.23
N PHE A 121 -25.15 10.53 -19.92
CA PHE A 121 -24.69 9.22 -19.40
C PHE A 121 -25.82 8.21 -19.21
N CYS A 122 -26.93 8.61 -18.56
CA CYS A 122 -28.16 7.79 -18.50
C CYS A 122 -29.43 8.64 -18.54
N GLY A 123 -29.35 9.85 -19.08
CA GLY A 123 -30.53 10.67 -19.27
C GLY A 123 -31.35 10.22 -20.48
N THR A 124 -32.59 10.70 -20.54
CA THR A 124 -33.46 10.54 -21.70
C THR A 124 -34.00 11.88 -22.13
N LYS A 125 -34.13 12.07 -23.44
CA LYS A 125 -34.79 13.21 -24.07
C LYS A 125 -35.90 12.71 -24.97
N LYS A 126 -36.98 13.47 -25.07
CA LYS A 126 -38.17 13.10 -25.84
C LYS A 126 -38.37 14.07 -26.99
N THR A 127 -38.90 13.59 -28.10
CA THR A 127 -39.43 14.41 -29.19
C THR A 127 -40.83 13.91 -29.55
N ILE A 128 -41.64 14.80 -30.12
CA ILE A 128 -42.99 14.53 -30.58
C ILE A 128 -43.10 14.85 -32.08
N CYS A 129 -43.87 14.06 -32.80
CA CYS A 129 -44.24 14.35 -34.18
C CYS A 129 -45.37 15.38 -34.21
N GLU A 130 -45.10 16.58 -34.71
CA GLU A 130 -46.07 17.68 -34.74
C GLU A 130 -46.45 18.06 -36.17
N LYS A 131 -47.65 18.64 -36.32
CA LYS A 131 -48.11 19.21 -37.57
C LYS A 131 -47.55 20.63 -37.74
N THR A 132 -46.78 20.86 -38.80
CA THR A 132 -46.25 22.18 -39.12
C THR A 132 -47.29 23.07 -39.80
N ARG A 133 -47.00 24.38 -39.91
CA ARG A 133 -47.93 25.38 -40.51
C ARG A 133 -48.32 25.06 -41.96
N ASP A 134 -47.46 24.37 -42.69
CA ASP A 134 -47.69 23.90 -44.06
C ASP A 134 -48.53 22.62 -44.15
N GLY A 135 -48.94 22.06 -43.00
CA GLY A 135 -49.74 20.84 -42.91
C GLY A 135 -48.93 19.54 -42.96
N SER A 136 -47.59 19.60 -43.14
CA SER A 136 -46.73 18.42 -43.07
C SER A 136 -46.47 17.95 -41.63
N LEU A 137 -46.05 16.70 -41.45
CA LEU A 137 -45.71 16.12 -40.14
C LEU A 137 -44.18 16.09 -39.99
N LYS A 138 -43.66 16.70 -38.92
CA LYS A 138 -42.21 16.73 -38.65
C LYS A 138 -41.90 16.52 -37.18
N TRP A 139 -40.75 15.90 -36.91
CA TRP A 139 -40.25 15.77 -35.54
C TRP A 139 -39.89 17.14 -34.95
N ALA A 140 -40.41 17.44 -33.77
CA ALA A 140 -40.05 18.63 -33.02
C ALA A 140 -38.59 18.54 -32.49
N PRO A 141 -37.98 19.66 -32.07
CA PRO A 141 -36.75 19.61 -31.29
C PRO A 141 -36.89 18.73 -30.05
N TYR A 142 -35.83 18.02 -29.69
CA TYR A 142 -35.83 17.23 -28.46
C TYR A 142 -35.97 18.12 -27.22
N SER A 143 -36.62 17.58 -26.18
CA SER A 143 -36.63 18.14 -24.83
C SER A 143 -35.22 18.25 -24.24
N ALA A 144 -35.10 18.99 -23.14
CA ALA A 144 -33.93 18.90 -22.29
C ALA A 144 -33.70 17.44 -21.84
N CYS A 145 -32.44 17.13 -21.52
CA CYS A 145 -32.07 15.81 -21.02
C CYS A 145 -32.58 15.65 -19.58
N GLU A 146 -33.49 14.70 -19.35
CA GLU A 146 -34.10 14.45 -18.06
C GLU A 146 -33.60 13.12 -17.48
N GLY A 147 -33.70 12.97 -16.15
CA GLY A 147 -33.38 11.72 -15.46
C GLY A 147 -31.89 11.41 -15.30
N GLN A 148 -30.99 12.30 -15.71
CA GLN A 148 -29.56 12.16 -15.44
C GLN A 148 -29.23 12.60 -14.00
N PRO A 149 -28.60 11.74 -13.18
CA PRO A 149 -28.04 12.14 -11.89
C PRO A 149 -26.98 13.23 -12.08
N ALA A 150 -26.96 14.22 -11.19
CA ALA A 150 -25.94 15.28 -11.22
C ALA A 150 -24.51 14.74 -11.02
N ASP A 151 -24.38 13.57 -10.40
CA ASP A 151 -23.12 12.86 -10.14
C ASP A 151 -22.90 11.66 -11.09
N ALA A 152 -23.55 11.65 -12.26
CA ALA A 152 -23.32 10.64 -13.28
C ALA A 152 -21.90 10.75 -13.86
N VAL A 153 -21.15 9.64 -13.85
CA VAL A 153 -19.73 9.59 -14.26
C VAL A 153 -19.44 8.62 -15.42
N CYS A 154 -20.42 7.80 -15.80
CA CYS A 154 -20.25 6.80 -16.87
C CYS A 154 -21.58 6.45 -17.53
N ALA A 155 -21.53 5.97 -18.78
CA ALA A 155 -22.73 5.52 -19.49
C ALA A 155 -23.18 4.13 -19.01
N ALA A 156 -24.48 3.95 -18.75
CA ALA A 156 -25.00 2.68 -18.23
C ALA A 156 -24.62 1.50 -19.14
N GLY A 157 -24.15 0.42 -18.53
CA GLY A 157 -23.70 -0.79 -19.23
C GLY A 157 -22.27 -0.74 -19.75
N SER A 158 -21.59 0.42 -19.71
CA SER A 158 -20.16 0.49 -20.04
C SER A 158 -19.33 -0.40 -19.12
N VAL A 159 -18.32 -1.05 -19.67
CA VAL A 159 -17.36 -1.87 -18.94
C VAL A 159 -15.95 -1.37 -19.19
N GLU A 160 -15.14 -1.28 -18.13
CA GLU A 160 -13.74 -0.86 -18.24
C GLU A 160 -12.85 -1.79 -17.40
N PRO A 161 -11.74 -2.31 -17.99
CA PRO A 161 -10.72 -2.98 -17.21
C PRO A 161 -9.95 -1.96 -16.36
N GLU A 162 -9.71 -2.29 -15.10
CA GLU A 162 -8.90 -1.51 -14.17
C GLU A 162 -7.90 -2.42 -13.46
N PRO A 163 -6.63 -2.00 -13.28
CA PRO A 163 -5.68 -2.76 -12.48
C PRO A 163 -6.13 -2.87 -11.02
N CYS A 164 -5.91 -4.01 -10.40
CA CYS A 164 -6.22 -4.25 -8.99
C CYS A 164 -5.22 -5.24 -8.37
N GLY A 165 -4.82 -5.02 -7.10
CA GLY A 165 -3.96 -5.96 -6.37
C GLY A 165 -2.63 -6.30 -7.08
N ASN A 166 -2.14 -7.52 -6.84
CA ASN A 166 -0.85 -8.04 -7.34
C ASN A 166 -0.90 -8.33 -8.85
N CYS A 167 -0.94 -7.29 -9.68
CA CYS A 167 -1.16 -7.39 -11.13
C CYS A 167 -2.47 -8.05 -11.55
N GLY A 168 -3.46 -8.05 -10.67
CA GLY A 168 -4.79 -8.43 -11.08
C GLY A 168 -5.40 -7.39 -12.01
N THR A 169 -6.38 -7.84 -12.75
CA THR A 169 -7.29 -6.96 -13.49
C THR A 169 -8.70 -7.24 -12.96
N ARG A 170 -9.45 -6.18 -12.71
CA ARG A 170 -10.89 -6.26 -12.48
C ARG A 170 -11.61 -5.50 -13.57
N VAL A 171 -12.86 -5.85 -13.78
CA VAL A 171 -13.75 -5.05 -14.63
C VAL A 171 -14.61 -4.21 -13.71
N ARG A 172 -14.70 -2.90 -13.97
CA ARG A 172 -15.75 -2.06 -13.42
C ARG A 172 -16.86 -1.91 -14.46
N THR A 173 -18.09 -2.06 -14.01
CA THR A 173 -19.28 -1.95 -14.86
C THR A 173 -20.08 -0.73 -14.42
N CYS A 174 -20.48 0.11 -15.37
CA CYS A 174 -21.33 1.24 -15.09
C CYS A 174 -22.75 0.76 -14.88
N SER A 175 -23.27 0.96 -13.67
CA SER A 175 -24.65 0.61 -13.33
C SER A 175 -25.66 1.51 -14.05
N ASN A 176 -26.94 1.12 -14.01
CA ASN A 176 -28.05 1.95 -14.49
C ASN A 176 -28.20 3.29 -13.73
N ALA A 177 -27.50 3.45 -12.60
CA ALA A 177 -27.39 4.71 -11.87
C ALA A 177 -26.25 5.62 -12.38
N CYS A 178 -25.62 5.29 -13.52
CA CYS A 178 -24.47 6.00 -14.09
C CYS A 178 -23.25 6.06 -13.16
N LYS A 179 -23.10 5.06 -12.30
CA LYS A 179 -21.98 4.94 -11.35
C LYS A 179 -21.23 3.65 -11.58
N TRP A 180 -19.91 3.73 -11.49
CA TRP A 180 -19.03 2.57 -11.56
C TRP A 180 -19.27 1.62 -10.38
N VAL A 181 -19.51 0.36 -10.70
CA VAL A 181 -19.53 -0.75 -9.76
C VAL A 181 -18.31 -1.60 -10.05
N VAL A 182 -17.45 -1.80 -9.05
CA VAL A 182 -16.21 -2.55 -9.19
C VAL A 182 -16.45 -4.05 -9.01
N GLY A 183 -15.99 -4.85 -9.98
CA GLY A 183 -15.97 -6.31 -9.87
C GLY A 183 -14.86 -6.83 -8.97
N ALA A 184 -14.85 -8.15 -8.76
CA ALA A 184 -13.79 -8.84 -8.05
C ALA A 184 -12.46 -8.72 -8.82
N CYS A 185 -11.35 -8.76 -8.08
CA CYS A 185 -10.02 -8.72 -8.66
C CYS A 185 -9.57 -10.11 -9.11
N THR A 186 -9.31 -10.27 -10.41
CA THR A 186 -8.76 -11.52 -10.95
C THR A 186 -7.24 -11.39 -11.01
N VAL A 187 -6.55 -12.08 -10.11
CA VAL A 187 -5.08 -12.13 -10.07
C VAL A 187 -4.59 -13.30 -10.93
N PRO A 188 -3.59 -13.13 -11.81
CA PRO A 188 -3.02 -14.24 -12.56
C PRO A 188 -2.44 -15.29 -11.60
N PRO A 189 -2.64 -16.60 -11.85
CA PRO A 189 -2.09 -17.65 -10.98
C PRO A 189 -0.56 -17.66 -10.94
N ALA A 190 0.09 -17.02 -11.92
CA ALA A 190 1.55 -16.88 -12.01
C ALA A 190 2.09 -15.53 -11.48
N ALA A 191 1.26 -14.68 -10.88
CA ALA A 191 1.74 -13.45 -10.28
C ALA A 191 2.54 -13.77 -9.01
N GLU A 192 3.87 -13.72 -9.10
CA GLU A 192 4.77 -13.97 -7.96
C GLU A 192 4.76 -12.79 -6.98
N CYS A 193 4.45 -11.58 -7.47
CA CYS A 193 4.57 -10.35 -6.70
C CYS A 193 3.69 -9.21 -7.23
N ALA A 194 3.49 -8.17 -6.42
CA ALA A 194 2.83 -6.92 -6.85
C ALA A 194 3.86 -5.95 -7.45
N PRO A 195 3.55 -5.21 -8.53
CA PRO A 195 4.50 -4.26 -9.11
C PRO A 195 5.02 -3.26 -8.07
N ALA A 196 6.31 -2.93 -8.17
CA ALA A 196 7.03 -2.07 -7.22
C ALA A 196 7.13 -2.59 -5.77
N THR A 197 6.68 -3.82 -5.48
CA THR A 197 7.06 -4.48 -4.23
C THR A 197 8.56 -4.79 -4.23
N LEU A 198 9.16 -4.67 -3.05
CA LEU A 198 10.53 -5.12 -2.79
C LEU A 198 10.45 -6.40 -1.96
N ASP A 199 11.19 -7.41 -2.39
CA ASP A 199 11.45 -8.62 -1.63
C ASP A 199 12.88 -8.55 -1.08
N LEU A 200 12.99 -8.65 0.24
CA LEU A 200 14.24 -8.53 0.98
C LEU A 200 14.53 -9.85 1.67
N THR A 201 15.77 -10.31 1.60
CA THR A 201 16.24 -11.45 2.38
C THR A 201 17.67 -11.22 2.85
N ASN A 202 17.99 -11.70 4.05
CA ASN A 202 19.34 -11.72 4.60
C ASN A 202 20.08 -13.04 4.26
N ALA A 203 19.42 -13.99 3.58
CA ALA A 203 20.03 -15.27 3.26
C ALA A 203 21.27 -15.11 2.38
N GLY A 204 22.41 -15.59 2.88
CA GLY A 204 23.71 -15.48 2.20
C GLY A 204 24.38 -14.12 2.31
N CYS A 205 23.85 -13.20 3.13
CA CYS A 205 24.47 -11.93 3.42
C CYS A 205 25.16 -11.95 4.80
N PRO A 206 26.42 -11.50 4.92
CA PRO A 206 27.09 -11.38 6.21
C PRO A 206 26.48 -10.22 7.02
N GLU A 207 26.63 -10.22 8.34
CA GLU A 207 26.45 -8.99 9.10
C GLU A 207 27.54 -7.97 8.72
N ASP A 208 27.22 -6.68 8.76
CA ASP A 208 28.24 -5.65 8.58
C ASP A 208 29.20 -5.59 9.79
N GLN A 209 30.24 -4.75 9.69
CA GLN A 209 31.25 -4.57 10.75
C GLN A 209 30.68 -4.08 12.10
N TYR A 210 29.40 -3.70 12.16
CA TYR A 210 28.69 -3.25 13.35
C TYR A 210 27.65 -4.28 13.83
N GLY A 211 27.65 -5.50 13.30
CA GLY A 211 26.66 -6.55 13.64
C GLY A 211 25.28 -6.26 13.05
N LYS A 212 25.20 -5.42 12.01
CA LYS A 212 23.94 -5.03 11.36
C LYS A 212 23.65 -5.97 10.21
N TYR A 213 22.41 -6.46 10.12
CA TYR A 213 21.98 -7.23 8.95
C TYR A 213 21.98 -6.38 7.69
N VAL A 214 22.65 -6.87 6.65
CA VAL A 214 22.49 -6.41 5.27
C VAL A 214 21.60 -7.39 4.51
N TYR A 215 20.99 -6.91 3.44
CA TYR A 215 19.97 -7.63 2.70
C TYR A 215 20.31 -7.61 1.21
N ARG A 216 19.94 -8.67 0.51
CA ARG A 216 19.78 -8.61 -0.94
C ARG A 216 18.32 -8.28 -1.24
N VAL A 217 18.13 -7.40 -2.21
CA VAL A 217 16.81 -6.87 -2.57
C VAL A 217 16.52 -7.24 -4.01
N ARG A 218 15.29 -7.62 -4.31
CA ARG A 218 14.77 -7.67 -5.67
C ARG A 218 13.46 -6.92 -5.75
N SER A 219 13.26 -6.22 -6.86
CA SER A 219 12.01 -5.53 -7.13
C SER A 219 11.11 -6.38 -8.02
N CYS A 220 9.81 -6.29 -7.78
CA CYS A 220 8.83 -6.84 -8.69
C CYS A 220 8.69 -5.96 -9.93
N ARG A 221 8.73 -6.58 -11.10
CA ARG A 221 8.51 -5.94 -12.40
C ARG A 221 7.03 -5.70 -12.66
N SER A 222 6.71 -4.92 -13.70
CA SER A 222 5.33 -4.70 -14.14
C SER A 222 4.66 -5.96 -14.71
N ASP A 223 5.45 -6.97 -15.08
CA ASP A 223 4.98 -8.30 -15.49
C ASP A 223 4.82 -9.28 -14.31
N CYS A 224 4.88 -8.78 -13.06
CA CYS A 224 4.55 -9.53 -11.85
C CYS A 224 5.53 -10.64 -11.50
N SER A 225 6.72 -10.54 -12.06
CA SER A 225 7.85 -11.41 -11.77
C SER A 225 8.95 -10.62 -11.08
N PHE A 226 9.72 -11.30 -10.24
CA PHE A 226 10.83 -10.65 -9.58
C PHE A 226 12.05 -10.50 -10.49
N ASN A 227 12.75 -9.37 -10.35
CA ASN A 227 14.14 -9.28 -10.81
C ASN A 227 15.03 -10.27 -10.04
N PRO A 228 16.22 -10.60 -10.57
CA PRO A 228 17.26 -11.25 -9.77
C PRO A 228 17.58 -10.44 -8.52
N TYR A 229 18.00 -11.12 -7.45
CA TYR A 229 18.48 -10.46 -6.24
C TYR A 229 19.71 -9.60 -6.51
N SER A 230 19.75 -8.42 -5.88
CA SER A 230 20.94 -7.57 -5.83
C SER A 230 22.08 -8.23 -5.06
N SER A 231 23.24 -7.58 -5.07
CA SER A 231 24.26 -7.81 -4.04
C SER A 231 23.73 -7.42 -2.65
N CYS A 232 24.41 -7.89 -1.61
CA CYS A 232 24.12 -7.54 -0.23
C CYS A 232 24.36 -6.04 0.01
N ILE A 233 23.30 -5.32 0.37
CA ILE A 233 23.28 -3.88 0.62
C ILE A 233 22.50 -3.56 1.90
N SER A 234 22.73 -2.38 2.47
CA SER A 234 21.83 -1.87 3.51
C SER A 234 20.41 -1.69 2.96
N PRO A 235 19.36 -1.96 3.76
CA PRO A 235 18.00 -1.80 3.29
C PRO A 235 17.72 -0.32 2.97
N PRO A 236 16.88 -0.02 1.96
CA PRO A 236 16.55 1.34 1.61
C PRO A 236 15.90 2.09 2.78
N ALA A 237 16.44 3.28 3.09
CA ALA A 237 15.84 4.18 4.09
C ALA A 237 14.58 4.90 3.56
N ALA A 238 14.35 4.85 2.25
CA ALA A 238 13.17 5.39 1.59
C ALA A 238 12.35 4.26 0.93
N LEU A 239 11.03 4.41 0.97
CA LEU A 239 10.05 3.48 0.43
C LEU A 239 9.02 4.25 -0.40
N GLU A 240 8.77 3.82 -1.63
CA GLU A 240 7.66 4.35 -2.43
C GLU A 240 6.39 3.52 -2.20
N ILE A 241 5.25 4.18 -2.10
CA ILE A 241 3.96 3.50 -1.96
C ILE A 241 3.54 2.82 -3.26
N GLY A 242 2.70 1.79 -3.15
CA GLY A 242 2.13 1.13 -4.31
C GLY A 242 1.24 2.08 -5.13
N GLN A 243 1.37 2.04 -6.45
CA GLN A 243 0.63 2.92 -7.37
C GLN A 243 -0.83 2.48 -7.61
N THR A 244 -1.22 1.32 -7.09
CA THR A 244 -2.56 0.75 -7.22
C THR A 244 -3.16 0.46 -5.84
N LEU A 245 -4.50 0.44 -5.77
CA LEU A 245 -5.21 0.13 -4.53
C LEU A 245 -4.88 -1.28 -4.03
N ASN A 246 -4.73 -1.38 -2.71
CA ASN A 246 -4.39 -2.57 -1.94
C ASN A 246 -2.97 -3.12 -2.15
N THR A 247 -2.12 -2.46 -2.93
CA THR A 247 -0.72 -2.84 -3.06
C THR A 247 0.04 -2.51 -1.77
N VAL A 248 0.90 -3.44 -1.35
CA VAL A 248 1.74 -3.30 -0.16
C VAL A 248 3.19 -3.13 -0.57
N SER A 249 3.80 -1.98 -0.30
CA SER A 249 5.25 -1.79 -0.41
C SER A 249 5.92 -2.12 0.93
N SER A 250 7.17 -2.57 0.92
CA SER A 250 7.88 -2.87 2.17
C SER A 250 9.37 -2.54 2.14
N THR A 251 9.92 -2.23 3.31
CA THR A 251 11.36 -2.14 3.56
C THR A 251 11.68 -2.69 4.95
N VAL A 252 12.96 -2.77 5.31
CA VAL A 252 13.42 -3.14 6.65
C VAL A 252 13.95 -1.90 7.37
N ALA A 253 13.39 -1.61 8.53
CA ALA A 253 13.87 -0.61 9.45
C ALA A 253 14.75 -1.26 10.52
N ILE A 254 15.99 -0.77 10.66
CA ILE A 254 16.96 -1.32 11.60
C ILE A 254 17.03 -0.43 12.83
N LEU A 255 16.47 -0.91 13.94
CA LEU A 255 16.36 -0.19 15.21
C LEU A 255 17.68 -0.32 15.98
N ALA A 256 18.56 0.68 15.89
CA ALA A 256 19.91 0.62 16.47
C ALA A 256 20.33 1.86 17.28
N GLY A 257 19.75 3.04 17.03
CA GLY A 257 20.05 4.27 17.79
C GLY A 257 19.18 4.43 19.03
N SER A 258 19.52 5.34 19.95
CA SER A 258 18.67 5.66 21.11
C SER A 258 18.07 7.06 20.99
N LEU A 259 16.75 7.16 21.04
CA LEU A 259 16.04 8.45 21.04
C LEU A 259 14.88 8.41 22.03
N ALA A 260 14.65 9.53 22.73
CA ALA A 260 13.57 9.68 23.69
C ALA A 260 12.23 9.31 23.01
N ARG A 261 11.58 8.24 23.48
CA ARG A 261 10.44 7.64 22.75
C ARG A 261 9.28 8.64 22.64
N ALA A 262 8.84 8.89 21.41
CA ALA A 262 7.58 9.59 21.16
C ALA A 262 6.42 8.66 21.54
N SER A 263 5.69 8.98 22.61
CA SER A 263 4.54 8.18 23.07
C SER A 263 3.25 8.99 23.03
N GLY A 264 2.20 8.39 22.46
CA GLY A 264 0.88 8.97 22.33
C GLY A 264 0.10 8.27 21.21
N THR A 265 -1.22 8.43 21.22
CA THR A 265 -2.12 7.92 20.17
C THR A 265 -2.81 9.03 19.37
N THR A 266 -2.57 10.28 19.75
CA THR A 266 -3.13 11.49 19.16
C THR A 266 -2.02 12.48 18.85
N CYS A 267 -2.19 13.20 17.74
CA CYS A 267 -1.28 14.28 17.34
C CYS A 267 -2.00 15.63 17.43
N PRO A 268 -1.31 16.73 17.79
CA PRO A 268 0.09 16.77 18.19
C PRO A 268 0.32 16.05 19.53
N LEU A 269 1.54 15.53 19.76
CA LEU A 269 1.88 14.84 21.01
C LEU A 269 1.92 15.85 22.15
N THR A 270 1.14 15.57 23.21
CA THR A 270 1.09 16.40 24.42
C THR A 270 2.02 15.91 25.52
N ALA A 271 2.50 14.67 25.45
CA ALA A 271 3.33 14.05 26.47
C ALA A 271 4.81 14.44 26.35
N ALA A 272 5.51 14.43 27.49
CA ALA A 272 6.96 14.46 27.53
C ALA A 272 7.51 13.17 26.89
N PHE A 273 8.58 13.29 26.09
CA PHE A 273 9.26 12.13 25.53
C PHE A 273 9.81 11.26 26.66
N GLY A 274 9.61 9.94 26.55
CA GLY A 274 10.10 8.99 27.55
C GLY A 274 11.61 8.76 27.43
N GLU A 275 12.08 7.70 28.10
CA GLU A 275 13.46 7.24 27.97
C GLU A 275 13.86 6.94 26.52
N GLY A 276 15.18 6.94 26.29
CA GLY A 276 15.79 6.50 25.04
C GLY A 276 15.40 5.07 24.68
N ARG A 277 14.97 4.86 23.43
CA ARG A 277 14.64 3.54 22.87
C ARG A 277 15.24 3.37 21.50
N ALA A 278 15.47 2.10 21.12
CA ALA A 278 15.89 1.72 19.78
C ALA A 278 14.91 2.27 18.74
N TYR A 279 15.40 2.98 17.73
CA TYR A 279 14.54 3.58 16.72
C TYR A 279 15.15 3.57 15.32
N ALA A 280 14.30 3.81 14.32
CA ALA A 280 14.67 4.11 12.95
C ALA A 280 13.68 5.11 12.35
N TYR A 281 14.16 5.87 11.37
CA TYR A 281 13.33 6.67 10.48
C TYR A 281 13.29 6.03 9.09
N THR A 282 12.11 6.02 8.49
CA THR A 282 11.87 5.53 7.13
C THR A 282 11.07 6.57 6.38
N GLN A 283 11.62 7.07 5.27
CA GLN A 283 10.89 7.99 4.41
C GLN A 283 9.88 7.20 3.57
N ILE A 284 8.62 7.64 3.54
CA ILE A 284 7.59 7.05 2.69
C ILE A 284 7.17 8.10 1.67
N ARG A 285 7.35 7.82 0.38
CA ARG A 285 7.11 8.74 -0.74
C ARG A 285 5.87 8.33 -1.53
N ASN A 286 5.08 9.32 -1.91
CA ASN A 286 4.00 9.16 -2.88
C ASN A 286 4.47 9.64 -4.25
N PRO A 287 4.82 8.75 -5.19
CA PRO A 287 5.28 9.14 -6.51
C PRO A 287 4.13 9.60 -7.43
N LEU A 288 2.87 9.48 -7.00
CA LEU A 288 1.70 9.77 -7.83
C LEU A 288 1.41 11.27 -7.89
N SER A 289 0.75 11.68 -8.96
CA SER A 289 0.23 13.04 -9.15
C SER A 289 -1.08 13.31 -8.38
N MET A 290 -1.47 12.43 -7.47
CA MET A 290 -2.68 12.53 -6.66
C MET A 290 -2.40 12.16 -5.21
N ASP A 291 -3.21 12.67 -4.29
CA ASP A 291 -3.12 12.31 -2.87
C ASP A 291 -3.39 10.81 -2.69
N ALA A 292 -2.60 10.17 -1.84
CA ALA A 292 -2.76 8.77 -1.49
C ALA A 292 -2.95 8.61 0.02
N THR A 293 -3.93 7.82 0.42
CA THR A 293 -4.12 7.44 1.82
C THR A 293 -3.65 6.02 2.03
N VAL A 294 -2.79 5.82 3.03
CA VAL A 294 -2.10 4.55 3.27
C VAL A 294 -2.35 4.04 4.69
N SER A 295 -2.38 2.72 4.83
CA SER A 295 -2.19 2.04 6.11
C SER A 295 -0.72 1.66 6.26
N ILE A 296 -0.15 1.83 7.45
CA ILE A 296 1.26 1.54 7.74
C ILE A 296 1.33 0.57 8.90
N TYR A 297 2.12 -0.50 8.79
CA TYR A 297 2.23 -1.48 9.87
C TYR A 297 3.58 -2.18 9.87
N ASN A 298 3.98 -2.60 11.06
CA ASN A 298 5.19 -3.40 11.22
C ASN A 298 4.88 -4.89 11.20
N SER A 299 5.87 -5.68 10.80
CA SER A 299 5.88 -7.13 10.93
C SER A 299 7.29 -7.62 11.21
N GLU A 300 7.44 -8.92 11.41
CA GLU A 300 8.74 -9.56 11.57
C GLU A 300 9.59 -9.38 10.30
N ALA A 301 10.82 -8.90 10.47
CA ALA A 301 11.79 -8.86 9.37
C ALA A 301 12.41 -10.25 9.17
N PRO A 302 12.88 -10.58 7.96
CA PRO A 302 13.67 -11.79 7.75
C PRO A 302 14.89 -11.82 8.67
N GLY A 303 14.95 -12.84 9.55
CA GLY A 303 15.99 -12.97 10.58
C GLY A 303 15.92 -11.94 11.72
N GLY A 304 14.88 -11.10 11.77
CA GLY A 304 14.70 -10.09 12.80
C GLY A 304 14.07 -10.64 14.08
N ALA A 305 14.24 -9.91 15.19
CA ALA A 305 13.60 -10.24 16.45
C ALA A 305 12.11 -9.82 16.46
N LYS A 306 11.31 -10.48 17.30
CA LYS A 306 9.93 -10.05 17.60
C LYS A 306 9.95 -8.86 18.56
N ILE A 307 9.93 -7.66 18.00
CA ILE A 307 10.05 -6.41 18.75
C ILE A 307 8.67 -5.75 18.86
N LYS A 308 8.23 -5.45 20.09
CA LYS A 308 7.07 -4.57 20.28
C LYS A 308 7.40 -3.20 19.75
N THR A 309 6.60 -2.67 18.81
CA THR A 309 6.91 -1.40 18.14
C THR A 309 5.85 -0.35 18.37
N ASN A 310 6.25 0.90 18.12
CA ASN A 310 5.41 2.09 18.11
C ASN A 310 5.71 2.89 16.84
N LEU A 311 4.66 3.45 16.23
CA LEU A 311 4.74 4.21 14.98
C LEU A 311 4.32 5.67 15.20
N VAL A 312 5.07 6.60 14.63
CA VAL A 312 4.71 8.03 14.55
C VAL A 312 5.05 8.54 13.16
N ALA A 313 4.13 9.21 12.49
CA ALA A 313 4.31 9.78 11.16
C ALA A 313 4.41 11.31 11.26
N TYR A 314 5.35 11.89 10.51
CA TYR A 314 5.56 13.33 10.36
C TYR A 314 5.41 13.73 8.90
N GLU A 315 4.93 14.94 8.63
CA GLU A 315 4.97 15.51 7.28
C GLU A 315 6.40 15.85 6.86
N GLY A 316 6.70 15.69 5.57
CA GLY A 316 8.00 16.04 4.99
C GLY A 316 8.93 14.86 4.74
N ASP A 317 10.09 15.16 4.19
CA ASP A 317 11.14 14.24 3.77
C ASP A 317 12.28 14.09 4.76
N GLU A 318 12.31 14.90 5.82
CA GLU A 318 13.36 14.92 6.82
C GLU A 318 12.88 14.46 8.19
N ALA A 319 13.79 13.84 8.95
CA ALA A 319 13.53 13.49 10.33
C ALA A 319 13.46 14.76 11.20
N PRO A 320 12.42 14.94 12.04
CA PRO A 320 12.33 16.09 12.93
C PRO A 320 13.52 16.11 13.90
N SER A 321 14.30 17.19 13.87
CA SER A 321 15.56 17.33 14.61
C SER A 321 15.38 17.87 16.03
N THR A 322 14.23 18.47 16.36
CA THR A 322 13.94 19.05 17.68
C THR A 322 12.79 18.34 18.38
N ALA A 323 12.77 18.42 19.71
CA ALA A 323 11.67 17.87 20.51
C ALA A 323 10.32 18.49 20.14
N ASP A 324 10.27 19.79 19.85
CA ASP A 324 9.02 20.46 19.48
C ASP A 324 8.55 20.08 18.07
N ALA A 325 9.46 19.95 17.10
CA ALA A 325 9.12 19.40 15.79
C ALA A 325 8.57 17.97 15.90
N ARG A 326 9.14 17.15 16.80
CA ARG A 326 8.65 15.80 17.10
C ARG A 326 7.28 15.76 17.78
N LYS A 327 6.78 16.86 18.36
CA LYS A 327 5.40 16.94 18.86
C LYS A 327 4.40 17.18 17.72
N GLN A 328 4.83 17.78 16.61
CA GLN A 328 4.00 18.10 15.45
C GLN A 328 3.82 16.90 14.50
N CYS A 329 3.65 15.69 15.06
CA CYS A 329 3.31 14.52 14.23
C CYS A 329 1.96 14.73 13.53
N VAL A 330 1.72 13.98 12.46
CA VAL A 330 0.39 13.91 11.84
C VAL A 330 -0.41 12.73 12.33
N ARG A 331 0.24 11.60 12.60
CA ARG A 331 -0.38 10.39 13.16
C ARG A 331 0.56 9.69 14.12
N ALA A 332 0.00 9.03 15.12
CA ALA A 332 0.73 8.18 16.05
C ALA A 332 -0.10 6.94 16.36
N SER A 333 0.55 5.80 16.56
CA SER A 333 -0.15 4.57 16.92
C SER A 333 0.74 3.58 17.68
N THR A 334 0.19 3.09 18.78
CA THR A 334 0.66 1.92 19.54
C THR A 334 -0.32 0.74 19.40
N SER A 335 -1.36 0.87 18.56
CA SER A 335 -2.33 -0.20 18.35
C SER A 335 -1.69 -1.36 17.60
N PHE A 336 -2.15 -2.58 17.87
CA PHE A 336 -1.67 -3.81 17.25
C PHE A 336 -2.85 -4.60 16.68
N ASN A 337 -2.64 -5.23 15.53
CA ASN A 337 -3.62 -6.11 14.89
C ASN A 337 -2.90 -7.35 14.34
N GLN A 338 -2.98 -8.47 15.08
CA GLN A 338 -2.19 -9.66 14.78
C GLN A 338 -2.53 -10.30 13.43
N SER A 339 -3.77 -10.15 12.95
CA SER A 339 -4.17 -10.71 11.65
C SER A 339 -3.48 -10.01 10.47
N ILE A 340 -3.01 -8.78 10.66
CA ILE A 340 -2.30 -8.00 9.65
C ILE A 340 -0.79 -8.05 9.87
N THR A 341 -0.35 -7.93 11.12
CA THR A 341 1.08 -7.83 11.45
C THR A 341 1.78 -9.18 11.55
N GLY A 342 1.03 -10.28 11.61
CA GLY A 342 1.56 -11.64 11.75
C GLY A 342 2.10 -11.97 13.15
N GLY A 343 1.94 -11.07 14.12
CA GLY A 343 2.41 -11.31 15.49
C GLY A 343 1.98 -10.25 16.50
N PRO A 344 1.93 -10.62 17.79
CA PRO A 344 1.63 -9.67 18.86
C PRO A 344 2.73 -8.62 18.99
N GLY A 345 2.35 -7.35 19.17
CA GLY A 345 3.26 -6.28 19.55
C GLY A 345 3.74 -5.36 18.43
N PHE A 346 3.53 -5.71 17.16
CA PHE A 346 3.81 -4.78 16.07
C PHE A 346 2.73 -3.70 15.98
N ALA A 347 3.17 -2.44 15.85
CA ALA A 347 2.26 -1.32 15.71
C ALA A 347 1.67 -1.21 14.29
N ILE A 348 0.44 -0.71 14.22
CA ILE A 348 -0.31 -0.46 12.98
C ILE A 348 -1.05 0.89 13.02
N MET A 349 -1.04 1.58 11.89
CA MET A 349 -1.83 2.76 11.54
C MET A 349 -2.83 2.36 10.44
N GLU A 350 -4.03 1.93 10.83
CA GLU A 350 -5.09 1.53 9.92
C GLU A 350 -6.41 2.25 10.24
N THR A 351 -7.43 2.03 9.41
CA THR A 351 -8.79 2.57 9.59
C THR A 351 -8.80 4.09 9.83
N THR A 352 -9.15 4.54 11.04
CA THR A 352 -9.20 5.96 11.43
C THR A 352 -7.83 6.60 11.60
N ARG A 353 -6.75 5.81 11.62
CA ARG A 353 -5.36 6.28 11.78
C ARG A 353 -4.54 6.21 10.50
N ARG A 354 -5.17 6.00 9.34
CA ARG A 354 -4.49 6.07 8.05
C ARG A 354 -3.82 7.44 7.85
N VAL A 355 -2.73 7.43 7.08
CA VAL A 355 -1.95 8.63 6.76
C VAL A 355 -2.23 9.02 5.31
N THR A 356 -2.53 10.30 5.08
CA THR A 356 -2.66 10.84 3.72
C THR A 356 -1.34 11.52 3.33
N ILE A 357 -0.75 11.06 2.23
CA ILE A 357 0.47 11.62 1.64
C ILE A 357 0.07 12.39 0.40
N LYS A 358 0.46 13.66 0.32
CA LYS A 358 0.14 14.53 -0.81
C LYS A 358 0.72 14.02 -2.12
N ALA A 359 0.14 14.42 -3.25
CA ALA A 359 0.69 14.19 -4.57
C ALA A 359 2.17 14.62 -4.64
N GLY A 360 3.06 13.72 -5.08
CA GLY A 360 4.52 13.94 -5.10
C GLY A 360 5.17 14.16 -3.72
N GLY A 361 4.39 14.04 -2.64
CA GLY A 361 4.81 14.34 -1.28
C GLY A 361 5.48 13.15 -0.60
N SER A 362 5.94 13.39 0.63
CA SER A 362 6.45 12.32 1.49
C SER A 362 6.13 12.57 2.95
N ILE A 363 6.22 11.50 3.72
CA ILE A 363 6.19 11.52 5.18
C ILE A 363 7.45 10.88 5.72
N MET A 364 7.80 11.24 6.94
CA MET A 364 8.83 10.57 7.70
C MET A 364 8.19 9.67 8.75
N LEU A 365 8.38 8.36 8.63
CA LEU A 365 7.89 7.38 9.60
C LEU A 365 8.96 7.12 10.65
N TYR A 366 8.65 7.42 11.90
CA TYR A 366 9.40 6.99 13.06
C TYR A 366 8.88 5.65 13.55
N THR A 367 9.77 4.66 13.59
CA THR A 367 9.54 3.36 14.21
C THR A 367 10.43 3.23 15.42
N SER A 368 9.87 2.80 16.56
CA SER A 368 10.65 2.55 17.77
C SER A 368 10.24 1.30 18.51
N ALA A 369 11.18 0.71 19.23
CA ALA A 369 10.89 -0.32 20.22
C ALA A 369 10.10 0.28 21.40
N VAL A 370 9.14 -0.50 21.89
CA VAL A 370 8.38 -0.17 23.10
C VAL A 370 9.19 -0.51 24.34
N ASP A 371 9.78 -1.71 24.35
CA ASP A 371 10.53 -2.25 25.48
C ASP A 371 11.97 -1.68 25.49
N ALA A 372 12.52 -1.47 26.69
CA ALA A 372 13.88 -0.95 26.86
C ALA A 372 14.92 -1.96 26.35
N ASN A 373 16.04 -1.47 25.81
CA ASN A 373 17.20 -2.28 25.38
C ASN A 373 16.90 -3.34 24.29
N VAL A 374 15.74 -3.29 23.65
CA VAL A 374 15.43 -4.16 22.52
C VAL A 374 15.76 -3.44 21.22
N SER A 375 16.76 -3.94 20.49
CA SER A 375 17.18 -3.48 19.17
C SER A 375 17.02 -4.60 18.13
N GLY A 376 17.03 -4.24 16.85
CA GLY A 376 16.98 -5.21 15.76
C GLY A 376 16.19 -4.72 14.55
N SER A 377 15.99 -5.61 13.59
CA SER A 377 15.30 -5.31 12.34
C SER A 377 13.79 -5.58 12.44
N VAL A 378 12.99 -4.65 11.92
CA VAL A 378 11.54 -4.84 11.73
C VAL A 378 11.17 -4.52 10.29
N LYS A 379 10.20 -5.25 9.73
CA LYS A 379 9.70 -4.98 8.38
C LYS A 379 8.63 -3.90 8.47
N VAL A 380 8.80 -2.81 7.73
CA VAL A 380 7.81 -1.74 7.58
C VAL A 380 7.02 -2.03 6.32
N ASN A 381 5.70 -2.11 6.44
CA ASN A 381 4.78 -2.36 5.35
C ASN A 381 3.86 -1.14 5.17
N VAL A 382 3.64 -0.74 3.92
CA VAL A 382 2.78 0.39 3.56
C VAL A 382 1.79 -0.07 2.51
N LYS A 383 0.50 -0.10 2.88
CA LYS A 383 -0.59 -0.50 2.00
C LYS A 383 -1.31 0.74 1.46
N THR A 384 -1.43 0.85 0.15
CA THR A 384 -2.22 1.91 -0.50
C THR A 384 -3.71 1.60 -0.36
N GLU A 385 -4.45 2.42 0.38
CA GLU A 385 -5.87 2.17 0.71
C GLU A 385 -6.82 2.97 -0.17
N ILE A 386 -6.47 4.23 -0.44
CA ILE A 386 -7.29 5.16 -1.23
C ILE A 386 -6.35 5.99 -2.10
N LEU A 387 -6.71 6.15 -3.36
CA LEU A 387 -6.11 7.10 -4.29
C LEU A 387 -7.18 8.15 -4.57
N ALA A 388 -6.86 9.43 -4.32
CA ALA A 388 -7.78 10.51 -4.62
C ALA A 388 -8.06 10.52 -6.12
N VAL A 389 -9.34 10.65 -6.50
CA VAL A 389 -9.68 10.89 -7.90
C VAL A 389 -9.05 12.24 -8.27
N PRO A 390 -8.22 12.32 -9.33
CA PRO A 390 -7.69 13.60 -9.77
C PRO A 390 -8.88 14.52 -9.99
N ALA A 391 -8.86 15.72 -9.39
CA ALA A 391 -9.91 16.70 -9.59
C ALA A 391 -10.05 16.88 -11.11
N SER A 392 -11.22 16.56 -11.65
CA SER A 392 -11.49 16.76 -13.07
C SER A 392 -11.28 18.24 -13.34
N THR A 393 -10.22 18.60 -14.07
CA THR A 393 -9.99 19.97 -14.49
C THR A 393 -11.25 20.39 -15.27
N PRO A 394 -11.99 21.42 -14.80
CA PRO A 394 -13.27 21.81 -15.40
C PRO A 394 -13.13 22.32 -16.84
#